data_AF-A0A0P7EKE7-F1
#
_entry.id   AF-A0A0P7EKE7-F1
#
_cell.length_a   1.000
_cell.length_b   1.000
_cell.length_c   1.000
_cell.angle_alpha   90.00
_cell.angle_beta   90.00
_cell.angle_gamma   90.00
#
_symmetry.space_group_name_H-M   'P 1'
#
loop_
_entity.id
_entity.type
_entity.pdbx_description
1 polymer ?
#
loop_
_entity_poly.entity_id
_entity_poly.type
_entity_poly.pdbx_seq_one_letter_code
_entity_poly.pdbx_strand_id
1 'polypeptide(L)'
;MSVKSYAVILLTGALSACQQTPAPVKASLGEGWQLVWQDEFSQNDLDLTKWQHEVNCRGGGNDELQCYTARSENSFVKDGLLHIVARQEQYTGPLHNSDEVSSDAEREKQATQPFTSARLRTKNLADWRYGRFEIRAKLPAGQGAWPAIWMLPTDWRYGRWASSGEIDIMEAVNLKTLTDDKTAPAGSLETRVHGTLHYGGPAPKNVYSGSPYRFSEANNPADNFHVYALEWQQDEIRWYVDDVHYATFRHDQWYSTSQQQDGSFIENTGFAPFDQRFHLLLNFAVGGNWPANVNAKGVDFAGYPKQMLVDYVRVFQCSKNSETGIGCATKQPSAVQIKGKTNPQ
;
A
#
# COMPACT_ATOMS: atom_id res chain seq x y z
N MET A 1 -37.37 74.15 -10.19
CA MET A 1 -37.59 73.00 -11.09
C MET A 1 -36.30 72.20 -11.12
N SER A 2 -36.30 71.01 -10.49
CA SER A 2 -35.13 70.20 -10.19
C SER A 2 -34.90 69.17 -11.28
N VAL A 3 -33.72 69.19 -11.91
CA VAL A 3 -33.29 68.18 -12.89
C VAL A 3 -32.61 67.05 -12.13
N LYS A 4 -33.16 65.83 -12.20
CA LYS A 4 -32.56 64.63 -11.63
C LYS A 4 -31.65 63.98 -12.68
N SER A 5 -30.36 63.96 -12.41
CA SER A 5 -29.37 63.17 -13.15
C SER A 5 -29.44 61.70 -12.71
N TYR A 6 -29.56 60.79 -13.66
CA TYR A 6 -29.42 59.35 -13.43
C TYR A 6 -28.01 58.91 -13.82
N ALA A 7 -27.26 58.36 -12.86
CA ALA A 7 -25.98 57.74 -13.09
C ALA A 7 -26.19 56.31 -13.60
N VAL A 8 -25.64 55.99 -14.77
CA VAL A 8 -25.58 54.63 -15.31
C VAL A 8 -24.32 53.97 -14.77
N ILE A 9 -24.49 52.96 -13.91
CA ILE A 9 -23.40 52.10 -13.43
C ILE A 9 -23.27 50.95 -14.41
N LEU A 10 -22.17 50.95 -15.18
CA LEU A 10 -21.74 49.80 -15.99
C LEU A 10 -21.09 48.77 -15.06
N LEU A 11 -21.80 47.67 -14.78
CA LEU A 11 -21.19 46.48 -14.18
C LEU A 11 -20.37 45.74 -15.26
N THR A 12 -19.05 45.82 -15.15
CA THR A 12 -18.13 44.93 -15.87
C THR A 12 -18.11 43.57 -15.16
N GLY A 13 -18.85 42.60 -15.70
CA GLY A 13 -18.77 41.21 -15.25
C GLY A 13 -17.44 40.60 -15.66
N ALA A 14 -16.55 40.38 -14.69
CA ALA A 14 -15.36 39.55 -14.89
C ALA A 14 -15.81 38.08 -14.99
N LEU A 15 -15.80 37.53 -16.21
CA LEU A 15 -15.91 36.10 -16.45
C LEU A 15 -14.68 35.42 -15.83
N SER A 16 -14.84 34.92 -14.60
CA SER A 16 -13.87 34.03 -13.99
C SER A 16 -13.97 32.68 -14.72
N ALA A 17 -13.03 32.44 -15.63
CA ALA A 17 -12.90 31.14 -16.26
C ALA A 17 -12.49 30.13 -15.17
N CYS A 18 -13.43 29.29 -14.71
CA CYS A 18 -13.10 28.10 -13.96
C CYS A 18 -12.13 27.27 -14.81
N GLN A 19 -10.84 27.26 -14.44
CA GLN A 19 -9.91 26.25 -14.90
C GLN A 19 -10.36 24.91 -14.33
N GLN A 20 -11.17 24.17 -15.09
CA GLN A 20 -11.42 22.76 -14.81
C GLN A 20 -10.08 22.04 -14.98
N THR A 21 -9.54 21.52 -13.88
CA THR A 21 -8.46 20.54 -13.94
C THR A 21 -8.96 19.36 -14.80
N PRO A 22 -8.25 18.99 -15.89
CA PRO A 22 -8.69 17.89 -16.73
C PRO A 22 -8.75 16.62 -15.89
N ALA A 23 -9.85 15.86 -16.04
CA ALA A 23 -9.99 14.57 -15.39
C ALA A 23 -8.82 13.67 -15.80
N PRO A 24 -8.22 12.90 -14.87
CA PRO A 24 -7.12 12.03 -15.20
C PRO A 24 -7.56 11.01 -16.26
N VAL A 25 -6.80 10.92 -17.34
CA VAL A 25 -7.08 10.01 -18.46
C VAL A 25 -6.83 8.59 -17.98
N LYS A 26 -7.83 7.70 -18.09
CA LYS A 26 -7.65 6.28 -17.80
C LYS A 26 -6.76 5.65 -18.87
N ALA A 27 -5.71 4.95 -18.47
CA ALA A 27 -4.84 4.25 -19.40
C ALA A 27 -5.11 2.73 -19.38
N SER A 28 -5.68 2.17 -20.44
CA SER A 28 -5.86 0.72 -20.56
C SER A 28 -4.52 -0.01 -20.41
N LEU A 29 -4.52 -1.21 -19.80
CA LEU A 29 -3.37 -2.14 -19.76
C LEU A 29 -2.59 -2.09 -21.09
N GLY A 30 -1.38 -1.53 -21.05
CA GLY A 30 -0.59 -1.27 -22.24
C GLY A 30 -0.29 -2.54 -23.05
N GLU A 31 -0.03 -2.36 -24.35
CA GLU A 31 0.38 -3.45 -25.23
C GLU A 31 1.64 -4.15 -24.69
N GLY A 32 1.54 -5.46 -24.47
CA GLY A 32 2.67 -6.32 -24.09
C GLY A 32 2.63 -6.89 -22.67
N TRP A 33 1.66 -6.55 -21.82
CA TRP A 33 1.47 -7.27 -20.56
C TRP A 33 0.87 -8.66 -20.80
N GLN A 34 1.47 -9.68 -20.19
CA GLN A 34 1.00 -11.07 -20.21
C GLN A 34 0.66 -11.51 -18.81
N LEU A 35 -0.55 -12.01 -18.60
CA LEU A 35 -1.01 -12.53 -17.32
C LEU A 35 -0.22 -13.81 -16.98
N VAL A 36 0.45 -13.83 -15.83
CA VAL A 36 1.29 -14.98 -15.40
C VAL A 36 0.79 -15.64 -14.13
N TRP A 37 -0.01 -14.94 -13.33
CA TRP A 37 -0.60 -15.47 -12.10
C TRP A 37 -1.85 -14.67 -11.75
N GLN A 38 -2.84 -15.34 -11.16
CA GLN A 38 -4.02 -14.66 -10.64
C GLN A 38 -4.69 -15.43 -9.51
N ASP A 39 -5.43 -14.71 -8.70
CA ASP A 39 -6.52 -15.22 -7.90
C ASP A 39 -7.76 -14.35 -8.09
N GLU A 40 -8.85 -14.99 -8.51
CA GLU A 40 -10.14 -14.35 -8.76
C GLU A 40 -11.14 -14.65 -7.63
N PHE A 41 -10.68 -15.35 -6.57
CA PHE A 41 -11.47 -15.73 -5.40
C PHE A 41 -12.85 -16.34 -5.74
N SER A 42 -12.90 -17.10 -6.84
CA SER A 42 -14.12 -17.72 -7.37
C SER A 42 -14.42 -19.09 -6.76
N GLN A 43 -13.48 -19.63 -5.98
CA GLN A 43 -13.66 -20.87 -5.23
C GLN A 43 -14.32 -20.56 -3.88
N ASN A 44 -14.95 -21.56 -3.24
CA ASN A 44 -15.59 -21.36 -1.94
C ASN A 44 -14.58 -21.21 -0.78
N ASP A 45 -13.35 -21.66 -0.98
CA ASP A 45 -12.29 -21.67 0.03
C ASP A 45 -11.09 -20.86 -0.44
N LEU A 46 -10.30 -20.37 0.52
CA LEU A 46 -9.01 -19.72 0.23
C LEU A 46 -8.04 -20.76 -0.34
N ASP A 47 -7.45 -20.46 -1.50
CA ASP A 47 -6.48 -21.34 -2.15
C ASP A 47 -5.13 -21.30 -1.40
N LEU A 48 -4.90 -22.27 -0.51
CA LEU A 48 -3.67 -22.38 0.26
C LEU A 48 -2.46 -22.84 -0.58
N THR A 49 -2.64 -23.18 -1.86
CA THR A 49 -1.53 -23.37 -2.80
C THR A 49 -0.98 -22.03 -3.32
N LYS A 50 -1.74 -20.94 -3.12
CA LYS A 50 -1.39 -19.56 -3.50
C LYS A 50 -1.08 -18.68 -2.30
N TRP A 51 -1.75 -18.90 -1.18
CA TRP A 51 -1.67 -18.04 0.00
C TRP A 51 -1.23 -18.80 1.25
N GLN A 52 -0.42 -18.14 2.07
CA GLN A 52 -0.10 -18.56 3.43
C GLN A 52 -0.58 -17.49 4.41
N HIS A 53 -1.06 -17.91 5.57
CA HIS A 53 -1.29 -17.03 6.70
C HIS A 53 0.01 -16.73 7.43
N GLU A 54 0.23 -15.45 7.73
CA GLU A 54 1.16 -15.04 8.78
C GLU A 54 0.40 -14.95 10.10
N VAL A 55 0.86 -15.68 11.12
CA VAL A 55 0.14 -15.81 12.40
C VAL A 55 1.03 -15.32 13.53
N ASN A 56 0.70 -14.17 14.11
CA ASN A 56 1.42 -13.59 15.24
C ASN A 56 0.62 -12.47 15.91
N CYS A 57 1.05 -12.07 17.10
CA CYS A 57 0.50 -10.98 17.91
C CYS A 57 1.54 -9.88 18.21
N ARG A 58 2.56 -9.77 17.35
CA ARG A 58 3.77 -8.97 17.60
C ARG A 58 3.56 -7.46 17.50
N GLY A 59 2.60 -7.05 16.67
CA GLY A 59 2.38 -5.65 16.31
C GLY A 59 3.25 -5.14 15.15
N GLY A 60 3.81 -6.03 14.32
CA GLY A 60 4.46 -5.68 13.04
C GLY A 60 5.77 -4.88 13.12
N GLY A 61 6.22 -4.48 14.31
CA GLY A 61 7.26 -3.46 14.48
C GLY A 61 6.70 -2.03 14.44
N ASN A 62 5.38 -1.89 14.36
CA ASN A 62 4.66 -0.62 14.25
C ASN A 62 3.68 -0.40 15.41
N ASP A 63 3.77 -1.17 16.50
CA ASP A 63 2.88 -1.12 17.66
C ASP A 63 1.39 -1.34 17.31
N GLU A 64 1.14 -2.24 16.35
CA GLU A 64 -0.21 -2.63 15.93
C GLU A 64 -0.93 -3.47 17.01
N LEU A 65 -2.26 -3.40 17.04
CA LEU A 65 -3.12 -3.90 18.13
C LEU A 65 -3.88 -5.19 17.79
N GLN A 66 -3.55 -5.86 16.70
CA GLN A 66 -4.18 -7.12 16.30
C GLN A 66 -3.25 -8.32 16.45
N CYS A 67 -3.85 -9.46 16.76
CA CYS A 67 -3.28 -10.75 16.40
C CYS A 67 -3.71 -11.13 14.99
N TYR A 68 -2.76 -11.36 14.08
CA TYR A 68 -3.05 -12.04 12.83
C TYR A 68 -3.27 -13.53 13.07
N THR A 69 -4.36 -14.08 12.52
CA THR A 69 -4.74 -15.49 12.71
C THR A 69 -5.06 -16.16 11.37
N ALA A 70 -5.08 -17.50 11.37
CA ALA A 70 -5.54 -18.32 10.24
C ALA A 70 -7.01 -18.76 10.38
N ARG A 71 -7.78 -18.12 11.28
CA ARG A 71 -9.18 -18.49 11.53
C ARG A 71 -10.07 -18.01 10.37
N SER A 72 -11.08 -18.82 10.03
CA SER A 72 -12.11 -18.48 9.03
C SER A 72 -12.88 -17.21 9.36
N GLU A 73 -12.84 -16.76 10.62
CA GLU A 73 -13.44 -15.53 11.12
C GLU A 73 -12.68 -14.28 10.69
N ASN A 74 -11.40 -14.43 10.33
CA ASN A 74 -10.50 -13.33 9.98
C ASN A 74 -10.12 -13.32 8.50
N SER A 75 -10.15 -14.47 7.82
CA SER A 75 -10.01 -14.52 6.36
C SER A 75 -10.80 -15.68 5.75
N PHE A 76 -11.59 -15.39 4.71
CA PHE A 76 -12.36 -16.38 3.98
C PHE A 76 -12.75 -15.86 2.59
N VAL A 77 -13.13 -16.77 1.70
CA VAL A 77 -13.71 -16.40 0.40
C VAL A 77 -15.23 -16.52 0.47
N LYS A 78 -15.94 -15.52 -0.03
CA LYS A 78 -17.39 -15.51 -0.11
C LYS A 78 -17.86 -14.57 -1.22
N ASP A 79 -18.89 -14.98 -1.96
CA ASP A 79 -19.52 -14.19 -3.03
C ASP A 79 -18.51 -13.69 -4.09
N GLY A 80 -17.47 -14.48 -4.37
CA GLY A 80 -16.41 -14.13 -5.33
C GLY A 80 -15.35 -13.17 -4.77
N LEU A 81 -15.34 -12.91 -3.46
CA LEU A 81 -14.43 -11.96 -2.82
C LEU A 81 -13.62 -12.65 -1.72
N LEU A 82 -12.35 -12.28 -1.61
CA LEU A 82 -11.59 -12.48 -0.38
C LEU A 82 -12.00 -11.42 0.64
N HIS A 83 -12.42 -11.88 1.82
CA HIS A 83 -12.67 -11.07 2.99
C HIS A 83 -11.46 -11.15 3.92
N ILE A 84 -10.87 -10.01 4.29
CA ILE A 84 -9.91 -9.88 5.38
C ILE A 84 -10.59 -9.06 6.48
N VAL A 85 -10.90 -9.69 7.60
CA VAL A 85 -11.80 -9.15 8.63
C VAL A 85 -11.05 -8.92 9.93
N ALA A 86 -11.06 -7.67 10.39
CA ALA A 86 -10.63 -7.32 11.72
C ALA A 86 -11.82 -7.40 12.69
N ARG A 87 -11.63 -8.02 13.86
CA ARG A 87 -12.65 -8.18 14.90
C ARG A 87 -12.13 -7.65 16.23
N GLN A 88 -12.98 -6.96 16.98
CA GLN A 88 -12.68 -6.59 18.35
C GLN A 88 -12.96 -7.79 19.26
N GLU A 89 -11.91 -8.46 19.71
CA GLU A 89 -11.97 -9.56 20.65
C GLU A 89 -10.61 -9.68 21.35
N GLN A 90 -10.63 -9.99 22.65
CA GLN A 90 -9.38 -10.32 23.35
C GLN A 90 -8.90 -11.68 22.87
N TYR A 91 -7.69 -11.73 22.31
CA TYR A 91 -7.12 -12.95 21.76
C TYR A 91 -5.67 -13.11 22.17
N THR A 92 -5.34 -14.30 22.67
CA THR A 92 -3.96 -14.69 22.99
C THR A 92 -3.43 -15.61 21.91
N GLY A 93 -2.30 -15.25 21.30
CA GLY A 93 -1.66 -16.02 20.25
C GLY A 93 -0.14 -15.93 20.31
N PRO A 94 0.57 -16.58 19.38
CA PRO A 94 2.03 -16.56 19.36
C PRO A 94 2.54 -15.13 19.19
N LEU A 95 3.57 -14.77 19.96
CA LEU A 95 4.20 -13.45 19.87
C LEU A 95 4.88 -13.25 18.51
N HIS A 96 5.52 -14.30 17.99
CA HIS A 96 6.27 -14.26 16.74
C HIS A 96 5.64 -15.15 15.68
N ASN A 97 5.82 -14.80 14.41
CA ASN A 97 5.46 -15.73 13.34
C ASN A 97 6.44 -16.91 13.32
N SER A 98 5.97 -18.08 12.88
CA SER A 98 6.76 -19.32 12.96
C SER A 98 8.06 -19.29 12.15
N ASP A 99 8.16 -18.45 11.12
CA ASP A 99 9.36 -18.30 10.30
C ASP A 99 10.34 -17.22 10.81
N GLU A 100 10.04 -16.54 11.92
CA GLU A 100 10.91 -15.55 12.56
C GLU A 100 11.71 -16.11 13.75
N VAL A 101 11.44 -17.35 14.15
CA VAL A 101 11.92 -17.93 15.42
C VAL A 101 12.89 -19.08 15.19
N SER A 102 14.02 -19.06 15.92
CA SER A 102 15.08 -20.06 15.82
C SER A 102 15.15 -21.03 17.00
N SER A 103 14.27 -20.90 18.00
CA SER A 103 14.24 -21.77 19.19
C SER A 103 12.80 -22.06 19.64
N ASP A 104 12.63 -23.15 20.40
CA ASP A 104 11.33 -23.52 20.98
C ASP A 104 10.86 -22.50 22.02
N ALA A 105 11.78 -21.95 22.80
CA ALA A 105 11.46 -20.90 23.77
C ALA A 105 10.87 -19.64 23.11
N GLU A 106 11.32 -19.26 21.91
CA GLU A 106 10.72 -18.15 21.16
C GLU A 106 9.35 -18.53 20.57
N ARG A 107 9.17 -19.80 20.13
CA ARG A 107 7.88 -20.32 19.64
C ARG A 107 6.78 -20.33 20.70
N GLU A 108 7.16 -20.54 21.96
CA GLU A 108 6.23 -20.62 23.08
C GLU A 108 5.79 -19.24 23.60
N LYS A 109 6.47 -18.16 23.24
CA LYS A 109 6.07 -16.81 23.65
C LYS A 109 4.72 -16.45 23.07
N GLN A 110 3.86 -15.86 23.90
CA GLN A 110 2.53 -15.41 23.52
C GLN A 110 2.33 -13.94 23.87
N ALA A 111 1.39 -13.30 23.18
CA ALA A 111 0.88 -11.99 23.53
C ALA A 111 -0.64 -11.98 23.41
N THR A 112 -1.27 -11.08 24.16
CA THR A 112 -2.72 -10.84 24.09
C THR A 112 -2.96 -9.49 23.45
N GLN A 113 -3.81 -9.45 22.43
CA GLN A 113 -4.18 -8.25 21.71
C GLN A 113 -5.71 -8.07 21.73
N PRO A 114 -6.21 -6.81 21.70
CA PRO A 114 -7.64 -6.51 21.75
C PRO A 114 -8.37 -6.69 20.40
N PHE A 115 -7.63 -6.98 19.33
CA PHE A 115 -8.18 -7.29 18.02
C PHE A 115 -7.60 -8.57 17.44
N THR A 116 -8.35 -9.17 16.52
CA THR A 116 -7.84 -10.18 15.59
C THR A 116 -8.01 -9.69 14.17
N SER A 117 -7.16 -10.16 13.26
CA SER A 117 -7.26 -9.90 11.81
C SER A 117 -6.54 -11.01 11.04
N ALA A 118 -6.29 -10.80 9.74
CA ALA A 118 -5.49 -11.69 8.91
C ALA A 118 -4.44 -10.92 8.09
N ARG A 119 -3.31 -11.61 7.85
CA ARG A 119 -2.24 -11.23 6.93
C ARG A 119 -1.93 -12.43 6.07
N LEU A 120 -2.16 -12.30 4.77
CA LEU A 120 -1.91 -13.32 3.77
C LEU A 120 -0.67 -12.95 2.97
N ARG A 121 0.10 -13.95 2.55
CA ARG A 121 1.31 -13.75 1.74
C ARG A 121 1.52 -14.87 0.73
N THR A 122 2.17 -14.55 -0.38
CA THR A 122 2.53 -15.53 -1.43
C THR A 122 3.95 -16.09 -1.28
N LYS A 123 4.62 -15.81 -0.15
CA LYS A 123 6.03 -16.17 0.12
C LYS A 123 6.33 -17.64 -0.19
N ASN A 124 7.28 -17.89 -1.09
CA ASN A 124 7.68 -19.22 -1.56
C ASN A 124 6.58 -20.04 -2.27
N LEU A 125 5.43 -19.43 -2.56
CA LEU A 125 4.37 -20.01 -3.40
C LEU A 125 4.35 -19.33 -4.77
N ALA A 126 4.47 -17.99 -4.78
CA ALA A 126 4.65 -17.17 -5.96
C ALA A 126 5.41 -15.89 -5.59
N ASP A 127 6.50 -15.65 -6.29
CA ASP A 127 7.38 -14.50 -6.07
C ASP A 127 7.84 -13.97 -7.43
N TRP A 128 7.94 -12.66 -7.58
CA TRP A 128 8.22 -12.02 -8.85
C TRP A 128 9.37 -11.03 -8.73
N ARG A 129 10.16 -10.94 -9.80
CA ARG A 129 11.02 -9.79 -10.05
C ARG A 129 10.49 -9.07 -11.27
N TYR A 130 10.13 -7.81 -11.10
CA TYR A 130 9.45 -7.00 -12.11
C TYR A 130 8.06 -7.53 -12.48
N GLY A 131 7.23 -6.65 -13.03
CA GLY A 131 5.88 -7.00 -13.45
C GLY A 131 4.89 -5.86 -13.26
N ARG A 132 3.64 -6.14 -13.60
CA ARG A 132 2.49 -5.33 -13.22
C ARG A 132 1.63 -6.13 -12.25
N PHE A 133 1.25 -5.50 -11.15
CA PHE A 133 0.44 -6.08 -10.10
C PHE A 133 -0.85 -5.28 -10.04
N GLU A 134 -2.00 -5.92 -10.23
CA GLU A 134 -3.31 -5.30 -10.12
C GLU A 134 -4.11 -5.99 -9.03
N ILE A 135 -4.56 -5.20 -8.06
CA ILE A 135 -5.39 -5.68 -6.97
C ILE A 135 -6.63 -4.80 -6.92
N ARG A 136 -7.80 -5.42 -7.15
CA ARG A 136 -9.07 -4.71 -7.03
C ARG A 136 -9.63 -4.91 -5.64
N ALA A 137 -9.72 -3.85 -4.86
CA ALA A 137 -10.13 -3.93 -3.47
C ALA A 137 -11.03 -2.77 -3.03
N LYS A 138 -11.83 -3.02 -2.00
CA LYS A 138 -12.56 -2.00 -1.21
C LYS A 138 -12.02 -2.03 0.22
N LEU A 139 -11.74 -0.86 0.77
CA LEU A 139 -11.00 -0.72 2.01
C LEU A 139 -11.92 -0.48 3.22
N PRO A 140 -11.49 -0.83 4.45
CA PRO A 140 -12.21 -0.47 5.67
C PRO A 140 -12.13 1.02 5.99
N ALA A 141 -13.15 1.54 6.67
CA ALA A 141 -13.21 2.89 7.20
C ALA A 141 -12.95 2.97 8.71
N GLY A 142 -12.63 4.17 9.19
CA GLY A 142 -12.64 4.55 10.60
C GLY A 142 -11.24 4.67 11.22
N GLN A 143 -11.18 5.44 12.30
CA GLN A 143 -9.94 5.77 13.00
C GLN A 143 -9.26 4.51 13.54
N GLY A 144 -7.97 4.35 13.26
CA GLY A 144 -7.17 3.17 13.58
C GLY A 144 -7.17 2.09 12.50
N ALA A 145 -8.00 2.16 11.46
CA ALA A 145 -7.96 1.16 10.38
C ALA A 145 -6.75 1.37 9.47
N TRP A 146 -5.99 0.29 9.19
CA TRP A 146 -4.80 0.33 8.34
C TRP A 146 -4.73 -0.92 7.41
N PRO A 147 -5.48 -0.92 6.30
CA PRO A 147 -5.33 -1.91 5.23
C PRO A 147 -4.07 -1.68 4.41
N ALA A 148 -3.43 -2.76 3.95
CA ALA A 148 -2.26 -2.69 3.09
C ALA A 148 -2.22 -3.78 2.01
N ILE A 149 -1.71 -3.40 0.84
CA ILE A 149 -1.33 -4.24 -0.30
C ILE A 149 0.12 -3.91 -0.60
N TRP A 150 1.02 -4.85 -0.38
CA TRP A 150 2.45 -4.56 -0.35
C TRP A 150 3.28 -5.79 -0.65
N MET A 151 4.60 -5.61 -0.69
CA MET A 151 5.54 -6.64 -1.09
C MET A 151 6.80 -6.61 -0.24
N LEU A 152 7.30 -7.80 0.10
CA LEU A 152 8.59 -7.98 0.77
C LEU A 152 9.52 -8.87 -0.05
N PRO A 153 10.84 -8.71 0.09
CA PRO A 153 11.82 -9.55 -0.57
C PRO A 153 11.70 -10.99 -0.05
N THR A 154 11.72 -11.96 -0.96
CA THR A 154 11.68 -13.38 -0.59
C THR A 154 13.04 -13.85 -0.08
N ASP A 155 14.12 -13.36 -0.68
CA ASP A 155 15.47 -13.88 -0.50
C ASP A 155 16.34 -13.05 0.47
N TRP A 156 15.90 -11.86 0.91
CA TRP A 156 16.63 -10.95 1.83
C TRP A 156 18.13 -10.73 1.46
N ARG A 157 18.42 -10.64 0.16
CA ARG A 157 19.78 -10.67 -0.42
C ARG A 157 20.75 -9.65 0.17
N TYR A 158 20.24 -8.47 0.56
CA TYR A 158 21.03 -7.33 1.01
C TYR A 158 21.01 -7.16 2.53
N GLY A 159 20.52 -8.16 3.27
CA GLY A 159 20.35 -8.12 4.71
C GLY A 159 18.90 -7.88 5.13
N ARG A 160 18.71 -7.62 6.42
CA ARG A 160 17.37 -7.42 7.01
C ARG A 160 16.73 -6.13 6.50
N TRP A 161 15.45 -5.95 6.82
CA TRP A 161 14.74 -4.72 6.53
C TRP A 161 15.48 -3.48 7.11
N ALA A 162 15.61 -2.37 6.37
CA ALA A 162 15.08 -2.10 5.04
C ALA A 162 16.12 -2.31 3.91
N SER A 163 17.28 -2.90 4.20
CA SER A 163 18.35 -3.11 3.21
C SER A 163 17.90 -3.90 1.99
N SER A 164 17.02 -4.88 2.17
CA SER A 164 16.46 -5.68 1.07
C SER A 164 15.18 -5.11 0.46
N GLY A 165 14.74 -3.93 0.91
CA GLY A 165 13.60 -3.22 0.34
C GLY A 165 12.23 -3.65 0.85
N GLU A 166 11.24 -2.79 0.59
CA GLU A 166 9.79 -3.01 0.75
C GLU A 166 9.09 -2.19 -0.33
N ILE A 167 8.02 -2.72 -0.92
CA ILE A 167 7.21 -2.01 -1.91
C ILE A 167 5.76 -1.98 -1.45
N ASP A 168 5.26 -0.81 -1.10
CA ASP A 168 3.86 -0.62 -0.73
C ASP A 168 3.09 -0.18 -1.98
N ILE A 169 2.28 -1.09 -2.52
CA ILE A 169 1.41 -0.81 -3.67
C ILE A 169 0.28 0.13 -3.23
N MET A 170 -0.27 -0.13 -2.04
CA MET A 170 -1.30 0.68 -1.44
C MET A 170 -1.29 0.51 0.07
N GLU A 171 -1.18 1.62 0.78
CA GLU A 171 -1.60 1.73 2.18
C GLU A 171 -2.63 2.84 2.33
N ALA A 172 -3.53 2.67 3.29
CA ALA A 172 -4.43 3.73 3.72
C ALA A 172 -4.56 3.72 5.23
N VAL A 173 -4.82 4.88 5.84
CA VAL A 173 -5.19 4.96 7.25
C VAL A 173 -6.42 5.83 7.43
N ASN A 174 -7.27 5.46 8.38
CA ASN A 174 -8.34 6.32 8.90
C ASN A 174 -9.33 6.85 7.84
N LEU A 175 -9.56 6.10 6.75
CA LEU A 175 -10.50 6.51 5.70
C LEU A 175 -11.87 6.88 6.28
N LYS A 176 -12.50 7.91 5.72
CA LYS A 176 -13.80 8.46 6.15
C LYS A 176 -13.81 9.15 7.53
N THR A 177 -12.67 9.27 8.21
CA THR A 177 -12.52 10.22 9.33
C THR A 177 -12.29 11.63 8.80
N LEU A 178 -12.26 12.66 9.65
CA LEU A 178 -11.84 13.99 9.21
C LEU A 178 -10.38 13.95 8.72
N THR A 179 -10.13 14.45 7.51
CA THR A 179 -8.78 14.44 6.96
C THR A 179 -7.88 15.42 7.70
N ASP A 180 -6.60 15.05 7.87
CA ASP A 180 -5.55 15.96 8.31
C ASP A 180 -4.82 16.65 7.13
N ASP A 181 -5.29 16.40 5.90
CA ASP A 181 -4.76 17.05 4.71
C ASP A 181 -5.08 18.54 4.71
N LYS A 182 -4.06 19.35 4.96
CA LYS A 182 -4.16 20.82 4.99
C LYS A 182 -4.53 21.45 3.64
N THR A 183 -4.49 20.67 2.56
CA THR A 183 -4.89 21.12 1.22
C THR A 183 -6.37 20.86 0.92
N ALA A 184 -7.05 20.04 1.72
CA ALA A 184 -8.47 19.76 1.56
C ALA A 184 -9.34 20.87 2.18
N PRO A 185 -10.57 21.09 1.67
CA PRO A 185 -11.55 21.96 2.31
C PRO A 185 -11.82 21.56 3.76
N ALA A 186 -12.05 22.54 4.64
CA ALA A 186 -12.36 22.26 6.03
C ALA A 186 -13.60 21.36 6.17
N GLY A 187 -13.49 20.32 6.98
CA GLY A 187 -14.56 19.34 7.19
C GLY A 187 -14.58 18.18 6.18
N SER A 188 -13.65 18.13 5.22
CA SER A 188 -13.56 17.00 4.28
C SER A 188 -13.15 15.71 4.98
N LEU A 189 -13.55 14.59 4.39
CA LEU A 189 -13.20 13.26 4.86
C LEU A 189 -11.86 12.77 4.28
N GLU A 190 -11.19 11.89 5.02
CA GLU A 190 -9.96 11.23 4.60
C GLU A 190 -10.25 10.27 3.44
N THR A 191 -9.53 10.49 2.34
CA THR A 191 -9.71 9.78 1.08
C THR A 191 -8.38 9.29 0.51
N ARG A 192 -7.24 9.53 1.17
CA ARG A 192 -5.93 9.25 0.60
C ARG A 192 -5.54 7.78 0.73
N VAL A 193 -4.82 7.34 -0.30
CA VAL A 193 -3.99 6.12 -0.27
C VAL A 193 -2.56 6.49 -0.60
N HIS A 194 -1.61 5.65 -0.21
CA HIS A 194 -0.18 5.93 -0.29
C HIS A 194 0.53 4.79 -1.02
N GLY A 195 1.41 5.16 -1.95
CA GLY A 195 2.39 4.24 -2.55
C GLY A 195 3.79 4.64 -2.11
N THR A 196 4.55 3.68 -1.58
CA THR A 196 5.79 3.95 -0.84
C THR A 196 6.84 2.89 -1.16
N LEU A 197 8.11 3.28 -1.13
CA LEU A 197 9.24 2.36 -1.04
C LEU A 197 9.96 2.56 0.29
N HIS A 198 10.30 1.46 0.97
CA HIS A 198 11.27 1.47 2.07
C HIS A 198 12.59 0.88 1.57
N TYR A 199 13.70 1.56 1.89
CA TYR A 199 15.04 1.26 1.38
C TYR A 199 16.11 1.83 2.31
N GLY A 200 17.37 1.85 1.86
CA GLY A 200 18.51 2.33 2.64
C GLY A 200 19.19 1.19 3.39
N GLY A 201 19.39 1.33 4.70
CA GLY A 201 20.03 0.31 5.53
C GLY A 201 19.09 -0.39 6.52
N PRO A 202 19.64 -1.27 7.39
CA PRO A 202 18.90 -1.73 8.55
C PRO A 202 18.67 -0.56 9.52
N ALA A 203 17.70 -0.70 10.42
CA ALA A 203 17.45 0.31 11.44
C ALA A 203 18.74 0.67 12.21
N PRO A 204 19.01 1.97 12.46
CA PRO A 204 18.15 3.13 12.21
C PRO A 204 18.39 3.83 10.85
N LYS A 205 19.16 3.23 9.93
CA LYS A 205 19.49 3.80 8.61
C LYS A 205 18.44 3.53 7.54
N ASN A 206 17.33 2.89 7.89
CA ASN A 206 16.20 2.69 6.99
C ASN A 206 15.53 4.03 6.67
N VAL A 207 15.12 4.19 5.42
CA VAL A 207 14.39 5.36 4.95
C VAL A 207 13.22 4.92 4.08
N TYR A 208 12.29 5.84 3.84
CA TYR A 208 11.19 5.62 2.91
C TYR A 208 10.92 6.89 2.12
N SER A 209 10.29 6.74 0.96
CA SER A 209 9.79 7.83 0.12
C SER A 209 8.60 7.34 -0.70
N GLY A 210 7.60 8.20 -0.87
CA GLY A 210 6.33 7.82 -1.47
C GLY A 210 5.51 9.05 -1.86
N SER A 211 4.32 8.79 -2.39
CA SER A 211 3.37 9.84 -2.77
C SER A 211 1.94 9.40 -2.46
N PRO A 212 1.07 10.30 -1.96
CA PRO A 212 -0.34 10.00 -1.81
C PRO A 212 -1.10 10.15 -3.14
N TYR A 213 -2.12 9.33 -3.34
CA TYR A 213 -3.21 9.59 -4.28
C TYR A 213 -4.45 10.05 -3.52
N ARG A 214 -5.15 11.06 -4.05
CA ARG A 214 -6.35 11.65 -3.44
C ARG A 214 -7.56 11.29 -4.26
N PHE A 215 -8.50 10.57 -3.66
CA PHE A 215 -9.81 10.36 -4.24
C PHE A 215 -10.73 11.53 -3.94
N SER A 216 -11.69 11.78 -4.84
CA SER A 216 -12.87 12.59 -4.50
C SER A 216 -13.72 11.86 -3.46
N GLU A 217 -14.49 12.56 -2.63
CA GLU A 217 -15.35 11.93 -1.63
C GLU A 217 -16.37 10.93 -2.23
N ALA A 218 -16.90 11.20 -3.41
CA ALA A 218 -17.82 10.30 -4.11
C ALA A 218 -17.19 8.95 -4.51
N ASN A 219 -15.86 8.92 -4.64
CA ASN A 219 -15.05 7.76 -5.00
C ASN A 219 -14.17 7.33 -3.82
N ASN A 220 -14.61 7.54 -2.58
CA ASN A 220 -13.78 7.18 -1.43
C ASN A 220 -13.50 5.66 -1.44
N PRO A 221 -12.26 5.23 -1.17
CA PRO A 221 -11.88 3.82 -1.14
C PRO A 221 -12.65 2.94 -0.16
N ALA A 222 -13.29 3.53 0.83
CA ALA A 222 -14.13 2.81 1.77
C ALA A 222 -15.54 2.49 1.24
N ASP A 223 -16.00 3.22 0.24
CA ASP A 223 -17.35 3.05 -0.33
C ASP A 223 -17.33 2.18 -1.60
N ASN A 224 -16.26 2.29 -2.39
CA ASN A 224 -16.17 1.69 -3.73
C ASN A 224 -14.95 0.77 -3.86
N PHE A 225 -15.04 -0.17 -4.79
CA PHE A 225 -13.88 -0.94 -5.24
C PHE A 225 -13.05 -0.11 -6.21
N HIS A 226 -11.74 -0.15 -6.01
CA HIS A 226 -10.75 0.49 -6.88
C HIS A 226 -9.68 -0.51 -7.28
N VAL A 227 -9.03 -0.26 -8.42
CA VAL A 227 -7.86 -1.03 -8.85
C VAL A 227 -6.61 -0.30 -8.40
N TYR A 228 -5.88 -0.90 -7.46
CA TYR A 228 -4.55 -0.46 -7.07
C TYR A 228 -3.54 -1.24 -7.89
N ALA A 229 -2.64 -0.54 -8.57
CA ALA A 229 -1.64 -1.21 -9.36
C ALA A 229 -0.24 -0.63 -9.25
N LEU A 230 0.73 -1.52 -9.46
CA LEU A 230 2.15 -1.22 -9.52
C LEU A 230 2.68 -1.71 -10.86
N GLU A 231 3.44 -0.88 -11.57
CA GLU A 231 4.32 -1.34 -12.65
C GLU A 231 5.77 -1.21 -12.18
N TRP A 232 6.46 -2.33 -12.05
CA TRP A 232 7.83 -2.42 -11.60
C TRP A 232 8.70 -2.98 -12.72
N GLN A 233 9.69 -2.21 -13.12
CA GLN A 233 10.76 -2.61 -14.04
C GLN A 233 12.12 -2.31 -13.38
N GLN A 234 13.20 -2.73 -14.04
CA GLN A 234 14.55 -2.66 -13.51
C GLN A 234 14.96 -1.29 -12.96
N ASP A 235 14.60 -0.21 -13.64
CA ASP A 235 15.07 1.15 -13.34
C ASP A 235 13.97 2.09 -12.82
N GLU A 236 12.70 1.69 -12.82
CA GLU A 236 11.57 2.53 -12.43
C GLU A 236 10.43 1.71 -11.80
N ILE A 237 9.80 2.27 -10.79
CA ILE A 237 8.57 1.75 -10.15
C ILE A 237 7.48 2.82 -10.27
N ARG A 238 6.27 2.41 -10.64
CA ARG A 238 5.15 3.32 -10.95
C ARG A 238 3.89 2.84 -10.27
N TRP A 239 3.13 3.78 -9.70
CA TRP A 239 1.89 3.50 -9.01
C TRP A 239 0.69 4.04 -9.75
N TYR A 240 -0.40 3.28 -9.67
CA TYR A 240 -1.64 3.53 -10.37
C TYR A 240 -2.84 3.31 -9.45
N VAL A 241 -3.85 4.14 -9.66
CA VAL A 241 -5.19 3.95 -9.11
C VAL A 241 -6.19 4.11 -10.25
N ASP A 242 -7.03 3.11 -10.49
CA ASP A 242 -8.03 3.12 -11.58
C ASP A 242 -7.43 3.59 -12.91
N ASP A 243 -6.26 3.03 -13.24
CA ASP A 243 -5.44 3.34 -14.42
C ASP A 243 -4.81 4.74 -14.48
N VAL A 244 -4.92 5.52 -13.40
CA VAL A 244 -4.25 6.81 -13.26
C VAL A 244 -2.84 6.62 -12.71
N HIS A 245 -1.83 6.77 -13.58
CA HIS A 245 -0.42 6.82 -13.18
C HIS A 245 -0.16 8.09 -12.35
N TYR A 246 -0.06 7.96 -11.03
CA TYR A 246 0.03 9.12 -10.14
C TYR A 246 1.43 9.36 -9.58
N ALA A 247 2.30 8.34 -9.57
CA ALA A 247 3.65 8.48 -9.07
C ALA A 247 4.64 7.55 -9.79
N THR A 248 5.87 8.04 -9.96
CA THR A 248 7.04 7.29 -10.43
C THR A 248 8.18 7.48 -9.44
N PHE A 249 8.88 6.39 -9.11
CA PHE A 249 10.16 6.42 -8.42
C PHE A 249 11.19 5.80 -9.37
N ARG A 250 12.32 6.48 -9.58
CA ARG A 250 13.38 6.07 -10.50
C ARG A 250 14.62 5.63 -9.73
N HIS A 251 15.43 4.74 -10.30
CA HIS A 251 16.54 4.11 -9.59
C HIS A 251 17.62 5.07 -9.12
N ASP A 252 17.77 6.22 -9.78
CA ASP A 252 18.70 7.29 -9.39
C ASP A 252 18.26 8.04 -8.13
N GLN A 253 17.09 7.71 -7.58
CA GLN A 253 16.52 8.35 -6.40
C GLN A 253 16.52 7.42 -5.16
N TRP A 254 16.88 6.14 -5.27
CA TRP A 254 17.01 5.24 -4.11
C TRP A 254 18.40 4.63 -4.01
N TYR A 255 18.69 4.03 -2.87
CA TYR A 255 19.94 3.32 -2.61
C TYR A 255 19.69 2.15 -1.65
N SER A 256 20.67 1.27 -1.46
CA SER A 256 20.62 0.23 -0.44
C SER A 256 21.99 0.06 0.20
N THR A 257 22.04 -0.23 1.49
CA THR A 257 23.28 -0.51 2.22
C THR A 257 23.19 -1.82 3.00
N SER A 258 24.26 -2.61 2.95
CA SER A 258 24.38 -3.88 3.68
C SER A 258 25.38 -3.73 4.83
N GLN A 259 24.99 -4.16 6.03
CA GLN A 259 25.93 -4.26 7.16
C GLN A 259 26.82 -5.49 7.00
N GLN A 260 28.12 -5.30 7.11
CA GLN A 260 29.13 -6.35 7.05
C GLN A 260 29.38 -6.96 8.44
N GLN A 261 30.08 -8.11 8.48
CA GLN A 261 30.39 -8.80 9.73
C GLN A 261 31.25 -7.98 10.70
N ASP A 262 32.12 -7.12 10.16
CA ASP A 262 32.95 -6.20 10.94
C ASP A 262 32.19 -4.94 11.42
N GLY A 263 30.88 -4.87 11.14
CA GLY A 263 30.01 -3.76 11.50
C GLY A 263 30.04 -2.58 10.51
N SER A 264 30.91 -2.62 9.49
CA SER A 264 30.94 -1.60 8.44
C SER A 264 29.71 -1.68 7.52
N PHE A 265 29.44 -0.60 6.78
CA PHE A 265 28.35 -0.57 5.80
C PHE A 265 28.92 -0.39 4.40
N ILE A 266 28.40 -1.17 3.46
CA ILE A 266 28.68 -0.98 2.03
C ILE A 266 27.39 -0.58 1.32
N GLU A 267 27.50 0.29 0.32
CA GLU A 267 26.41 0.56 -0.60
C GLU A 267 26.32 -0.56 -1.63
N ASN A 268 25.13 -1.12 -1.79
CA ASN A 268 24.85 -2.14 -2.79
C ASN A 268 24.75 -1.47 -4.17
N THR A 269 25.34 -2.10 -5.18
CA THR A 269 25.41 -1.54 -6.54
C THR A 269 24.26 -2.05 -7.42
N GLY A 270 24.16 -1.51 -8.64
CA GLY A 270 23.14 -1.94 -9.61
C GLY A 270 21.78 -1.31 -9.31
N PHE A 271 20.73 -2.14 -9.29
CA PHE A 271 19.34 -1.71 -9.08
C PHE A 271 18.81 -2.12 -7.71
N ALA A 272 19.72 -2.43 -6.78
CA ALA A 272 19.39 -2.78 -5.41
C ALA A 272 18.56 -1.67 -4.73
N PRO A 273 17.61 -2.02 -3.84
CA PRO A 273 17.28 -3.39 -3.46
C PRO A 273 16.19 -4.05 -4.33
N PHE A 274 15.60 -3.29 -5.25
CA PHE A 274 14.42 -3.72 -6.04
C PHE A 274 14.80 -4.48 -7.32
N ASP A 275 15.81 -5.34 -7.22
CA ASP A 275 16.33 -6.20 -8.29
C ASP A 275 16.30 -7.69 -7.91
N GLN A 276 15.63 -8.03 -6.81
CA GLN A 276 15.40 -9.38 -6.30
C GLN A 276 13.94 -9.78 -6.47
N ARG A 277 13.60 -11.03 -6.11
CA ARG A 277 12.20 -11.48 -6.08
C ARG A 277 11.49 -11.00 -4.82
N PHE A 278 10.25 -10.57 -4.99
CA PHE A 278 9.36 -10.14 -3.93
C PHE A 278 8.06 -10.96 -3.97
N HIS A 279 7.50 -11.25 -2.80
CA HIS A 279 6.17 -11.82 -2.64
C HIS A 279 5.15 -10.75 -2.27
N LEU A 280 3.89 -11.00 -2.61
CA LEU A 280 2.77 -10.14 -2.24
C LEU A 280 2.32 -10.42 -0.81
N LEU A 281 1.81 -9.38 -0.16
CA LEU A 281 1.13 -9.41 1.12
C LEU A 281 -0.16 -8.60 1.05
N LEU A 282 -1.20 -9.15 1.68
CA LEU A 282 -2.50 -8.50 1.90
C LEU A 282 -2.82 -8.58 3.38
N ASN A 283 -3.08 -7.46 4.04
CA ASN A 283 -3.49 -7.47 5.44
C ASN A 283 -4.39 -6.29 5.79
N PHE A 284 -4.99 -6.42 6.96
CA PHE A 284 -5.71 -5.34 7.61
C PHE A 284 -5.22 -5.21 9.07
N ALA A 285 -4.35 -4.23 9.32
CA ALA A 285 -3.90 -3.86 10.65
C ALA A 285 -4.91 -2.94 11.36
N VAL A 286 -4.85 -2.93 12.70
CA VAL A 286 -5.62 -2.05 13.57
C VAL A 286 -4.67 -1.34 14.52
N GLY A 287 -4.74 -0.01 14.55
CA GLY A 287 -3.83 0.81 15.34
C GLY A 287 -2.42 0.80 14.77
N GLY A 288 -1.45 1.10 15.62
CA GLY A 288 -0.06 1.31 15.22
C GLY A 288 0.34 2.79 15.16
N ASN A 289 1.65 2.99 15.10
CA ASN A 289 2.31 4.29 15.23
C ASN A 289 1.84 5.32 14.20
N TRP A 290 1.49 4.90 12.99
CA TRP A 290 0.97 5.83 11.98
C TRP A 290 -0.50 6.18 12.20
N PRO A 291 -1.47 5.24 12.05
CA PRO A 291 -2.89 5.59 12.12
C PRO A 291 -3.30 6.23 13.45
N ALA A 292 -2.64 5.88 14.57
CA ALA A 292 -2.95 6.46 15.87
C ALA A 292 -2.45 7.91 16.07
N ASN A 293 -1.58 8.42 15.19
CA ASN A 293 -0.97 9.75 15.34
C ASN A 293 -1.44 10.78 14.30
N VAL A 294 -2.29 10.38 13.35
CA VAL A 294 -2.86 11.23 12.31
C VAL A 294 -4.40 11.29 12.40
N ASN A 295 -5.02 12.21 11.64
CA ASN A 295 -6.47 12.46 11.67
C ASN A 295 -6.99 12.80 13.08
N ALA A 296 -7.93 12.02 13.62
CA ALA A 296 -8.52 12.25 14.94
C ALA A 296 -7.61 11.80 16.10
N LYS A 297 -6.49 11.13 15.80
CA LYS A 297 -5.59 10.45 16.76
C LYS A 297 -6.28 9.31 17.52
N GLY A 298 -5.46 8.42 18.09
CA GLY A 298 -5.91 7.22 18.78
C GLY A 298 -6.54 6.19 17.83
N VAL A 299 -7.27 5.24 18.42
CA VAL A 299 -7.95 4.14 17.73
C VAL A 299 -9.40 4.13 18.18
N ASP A 300 -10.33 4.07 17.23
CA ASP A 300 -11.75 3.92 17.53
C ASP A 300 -12.11 2.43 17.58
N PHE A 301 -12.53 1.96 18.75
CA PHE A 301 -12.90 0.56 18.99
C PHE A 301 -14.34 0.25 18.54
N ALA A 302 -15.13 1.24 18.13
CA ALA A 302 -16.49 1.03 17.65
C ALA A 302 -16.54 0.55 16.18
N GLY A 303 -17.69 -0.02 15.81
CA GLY A 303 -17.98 -0.38 14.42
C GLY A 303 -17.26 -1.62 13.89
N TYR A 304 -16.66 -2.44 14.77
CA TYR A 304 -16.15 -3.76 14.40
C TYR A 304 -17.28 -4.80 14.38
N PRO A 305 -17.20 -5.83 13.51
CA PRO A 305 -16.10 -6.12 12.60
C PRO A 305 -16.02 -5.16 11.42
N LYS A 306 -14.78 -4.88 11.00
CA LYS A 306 -14.45 -4.11 9.78
C LYS A 306 -13.74 -5.03 8.81
N GLN A 307 -13.74 -4.73 7.53
CA GLN A 307 -13.13 -5.61 6.53
C GLN A 307 -12.53 -4.87 5.35
N MET A 308 -11.44 -5.44 4.83
CA MET A 308 -10.95 -5.21 3.48
C MET A 308 -11.51 -6.32 2.58
N LEU A 309 -12.08 -5.92 1.45
CA LEU A 309 -12.59 -6.84 0.43
C LEU A 309 -11.68 -6.82 -0.78
N VAL A 310 -11.28 -7.98 -1.28
CA VAL A 310 -10.47 -8.11 -2.50
C VAL A 310 -11.23 -8.94 -3.52
N ASP A 311 -11.45 -8.36 -4.69
CA ASP A 311 -12.15 -8.99 -5.81
C ASP A 311 -11.22 -9.86 -6.65
N TYR A 312 -10.02 -9.34 -6.95
CA TYR A 312 -8.99 -10.15 -7.60
C TYR A 312 -7.59 -9.63 -7.27
N VAL A 313 -6.62 -10.52 -7.49
CA VAL A 313 -5.20 -10.20 -7.60
C VAL A 313 -4.73 -10.77 -8.93
N ARG A 314 -4.13 -9.92 -9.78
CA ARG A 314 -3.57 -10.32 -11.08
C ARG A 314 -2.15 -9.84 -11.19
N VAL A 315 -1.26 -10.70 -11.67
CA VAL A 315 0.15 -10.38 -11.90
C VAL A 315 0.50 -10.64 -13.35
N PHE A 316 1.14 -9.66 -13.96
CA PHE A 316 1.53 -9.67 -15.36
C PHE A 316 3.03 -9.48 -15.51
N GLN A 317 3.61 -10.04 -16.56
CA GLN A 317 4.99 -9.78 -16.98
C GLN A 317 5.02 -9.15 -18.37
N CYS A 318 6.06 -8.34 -18.61
CA CYS A 318 6.23 -7.67 -19.89
C CYS A 318 6.77 -8.65 -20.95
N SER A 319 6.03 -8.85 -22.03
CA SER A 319 6.45 -9.72 -23.14
C SER A 319 7.55 -9.11 -24.01
N LYS A 320 7.73 -7.78 -23.96
CA LYS A 320 8.78 -7.11 -24.75
C LYS A 320 10.16 -7.32 -24.16
N ASN A 321 10.28 -7.38 -22.84
CA ASN A 321 11.51 -7.76 -22.13
C ASN A 321 11.17 -8.34 -20.76
N SER A 322 11.16 -9.67 -20.66
CA SER A 322 10.85 -10.38 -19.42
C SER A 322 11.97 -10.33 -18.38
N GLU A 323 13.22 -10.03 -18.79
CA GLU A 323 14.36 -9.97 -17.87
C GLU A 323 14.39 -8.66 -17.09
N THR A 324 14.02 -7.54 -17.74
CA THR A 324 14.11 -6.18 -17.18
C THR A 324 12.75 -5.54 -16.91
N GLY A 325 11.67 -6.09 -17.47
CA GLY A 325 10.32 -5.51 -17.40
C GLY A 325 10.11 -4.27 -18.29
N ILE A 326 11.13 -3.84 -19.05
CA ILE A 326 11.09 -2.59 -19.82
C ILE A 326 10.27 -2.75 -21.11
N GLY A 327 9.44 -1.74 -21.40
CA GLY A 327 8.77 -1.57 -22.70
C GLY A 327 7.26 -1.73 -22.70
N CYS A 328 6.68 -2.28 -21.63
CA CYS A 328 5.22 -2.42 -21.47
C CYS A 328 4.60 -1.31 -20.61
N ALA A 329 5.43 -0.42 -20.06
CA ALA A 329 4.98 0.56 -19.08
C ALA A 329 3.97 1.55 -19.65
N THR A 330 2.94 1.83 -18.88
CA THR A 330 1.89 2.80 -19.22
C THR A 330 2.18 4.11 -18.52
N LYS A 331 2.63 5.14 -19.24
CA LYS A 331 3.12 6.39 -18.61
C LYS A 331 2.17 7.56 -18.87
N GLN A 332 1.85 8.30 -17.81
CA GLN A 332 1.22 9.62 -17.91
C GLN A 332 2.22 10.72 -17.47
N PRO A 333 2.39 11.80 -18.26
CA PRO A 333 3.31 12.89 -17.93
C PRO A 333 2.99 13.64 -16.62
N SER A 334 1.74 13.57 -16.16
CA SER A 334 1.27 14.22 -14.93
C SER A 334 1.70 13.50 -13.64
N ALA A 335 2.28 12.31 -13.74
CA ALA A 335 2.69 11.55 -12.58
C ALA A 335 3.82 12.24 -11.80
N VAL A 336 3.67 12.27 -10.47
CA VAL A 336 4.67 12.84 -9.57
C VAL A 336 5.95 12.03 -9.66
N GLN A 337 7.07 12.72 -9.90
CA GLN A 337 8.39 12.11 -9.74
C GLN A 337 8.76 12.15 -8.26
N ILE A 338 8.77 10.99 -7.60
CA ILE A 338 9.15 10.86 -6.19
C ILE A 338 10.63 11.20 -6.06
N LYS A 339 10.93 12.15 -5.18
CA LYS A 339 12.30 12.46 -4.77
C LYS A 339 12.65 11.59 -3.58
N GLY A 340 13.64 10.73 -3.75
CA GLY A 340 14.13 9.93 -2.64
C GLY A 340 15.19 10.66 -1.82
N LYS A 341 15.55 10.05 -0.69
CA LYS A 341 16.67 10.44 0.18
C LYS A 341 17.98 9.90 -0.36
N THR A 342 19.05 10.67 -0.17
CA THR A 342 20.43 10.29 -0.51
C THR A 342 21.07 9.46 0.60
N ASN A 343 22.06 8.63 0.24
CA ASN A 343 22.88 7.92 1.22
C ASN A 343 23.71 8.95 2.04
N PRO A 344 23.58 8.97 3.38
CA PRO A 344 24.33 9.92 4.21
C PRO A 344 25.84 9.62 4.32
N GLN A 345 26.30 8.46 3.82
CA GLN A 345 27.63 7.85 4.03
C GLN A 345 27.90 7.47 5.50
#